data_AF-A0A3L7NPZ6-F1
#
_entry.id   AF-A0A3L7NPZ6-F1
#
_cell.length_a   1.000
_cell.length_b   1.000
_cell.length_c   1.000
_cell.angle_alpha   90.00
_cell.angle_beta   90.00
_cell.angle_gamma   90.00
#
_symmetry.space_group_name_H-M   'P 1'
#
loop_
_entity.id
_entity.type
_entity.pdbx_description
1 polymer ?
#
loop_
_entity_poly.entity_id
_entity_poly.type
_entity_poly.pdbx_seq_one_letter_code
_entity_poly.pdbx_strand_id
1 'polypeptide(L)'
;MTLSVHSSRPGSTLVAVLAAMTVVLLLLGGMLKIGLIGRRQLLKELDARQAECLLEAAADRAAKRLAADPAWSGDARTVAADQITGVGAASVTTSIAAGEGRGPALQIVVDYPAGRTDSVRRERTFPFTPPAAVRSPTSASPPTDPPSLEVSP
;
A
#
# COMPACT_ATOMS: atom_id res chain seq x y z
N MET A 1 32.74 -32.65 69.97
CA MET A 1 32.15 -32.56 68.61
C MET A 1 30.95 -31.63 68.69
N THR A 2 31.20 -30.32 68.61
CA THR A 2 30.19 -29.27 68.79
C THR A 2 29.65 -28.84 67.43
N LEU A 3 28.39 -29.16 67.14
CA LEU A 3 27.68 -28.68 65.96
C LEU A 3 27.28 -27.22 66.18
N SER A 4 28.02 -26.29 65.56
CA SER A 4 27.62 -24.88 65.48
C SER A 4 26.39 -24.74 64.59
N VAL A 5 25.23 -24.62 65.22
CA VAL A 5 23.97 -24.24 64.57
C VAL A 5 24.09 -22.77 64.18
N HIS A 6 24.34 -22.51 62.90
CA HIS A 6 24.35 -21.15 62.37
C HIS A 6 22.92 -20.62 62.40
N SER A 7 22.67 -19.63 63.25
CA SER A 7 21.40 -18.90 63.31
C SER A 7 21.24 -18.09 62.02
N SER A 8 20.51 -18.63 61.04
CA SER A 8 20.10 -17.90 59.84
C SER A 8 19.36 -16.64 60.25
N ARG A 9 19.90 -15.48 59.89
CA ARG A 9 19.23 -14.19 60.10
C ARG A 9 17.92 -14.20 59.31
N PRO A 10 16.74 -14.05 59.94
CA PRO A 10 15.43 -14.22 59.27
C PRO A 10 15.21 -13.26 58.09
N GLY A 11 16.01 -12.19 57.98
CA GLY A 11 15.97 -11.26 56.85
C GLY A 11 16.38 -11.87 55.50
N SER A 12 17.26 -12.88 55.45
CA SER A 12 17.75 -13.41 54.15
C SER A 12 16.65 -14.16 53.38
N THR A 13 15.78 -14.86 54.09
CA THR A 13 14.67 -15.63 53.49
C THR A 13 13.66 -14.70 52.83
N LEU A 14 13.32 -13.58 53.49
CA LEU A 14 12.40 -12.59 52.95
C LEU A 14 12.95 -11.93 51.68
N VAL A 15 14.25 -11.63 51.66
CA VAL A 15 14.94 -11.10 50.46
C VAL A 15 14.89 -12.11 49.32
N ALA A 16 15.14 -13.39 49.60
CA ALA A 16 15.07 -14.45 48.58
C ALA A 16 13.67 -14.59 47.98
N VAL A 17 12.62 -14.57 48.81
CA VAL A 17 11.22 -14.62 48.36
C VAL A 17 10.86 -13.40 47.51
N LEU A 18 11.25 -12.19 47.96
CA LEU A 18 11.00 -10.97 47.19
C LEU A 18 11.72 -10.99 45.85
N ALA A 19 12.96 -11.45 45.81
CA ALA A 19 13.71 -11.60 44.57
C ALA A 19 13.02 -12.60 43.62
N ALA A 20 12.59 -13.75 44.14
CA ALA A 20 11.86 -14.75 43.36
C ALA A 20 10.53 -14.19 42.80
N MET A 21 9.73 -13.52 43.63
CA MET A 21 8.49 -12.88 43.15
C MET A 21 8.76 -11.80 42.10
N THR A 22 9.82 -11.01 42.28
CA THR A 22 10.23 -9.99 41.31
C THR A 22 10.57 -10.62 39.95
N VAL A 23 11.33 -11.72 39.95
CA VAL A 23 11.65 -12.45 38.71
C VAL A 23 10.37 -12.95 38.03
N VAL A 24 9.43 -13.53 38.78
CA VAL A 24 8.15 -13.98 38.22
C VAL A 24 7.37 -12.83 37.60
N LEU A 25 7.26 -11.68 38.30
CA LEU A 25 6.57 -10.49 37.77
C LEU A 25 7.22 -9.97 36.49
N LEU A 26 8.56 -9.97 36.41
CA LEU A 26 9.28 -9.59 35.21
C LEU A 26 8.97 -10.53 34.02
N LEU A 27 8.88 -11.83 34.26
CA LEU A 27 8.52 -12.81 33.24
C LEU A 27 7.09 -12.58 32.73
N LEU A 28 6.12 -12.41 33.63
CA LEU A 28 4.73 -12.12 33.23
C LEU A 28 4.62 -10.80 32.45
N GLY A 29 5.30 -9.74 32.92
CA GLY A 29 5.34 -8.46 32.22
C GLY A 29 5.96 -8.57 30.83
N GLY A 30 7.02 -9.37 30.70
CA GLY A 30 7.67 -9.66 29.42
C GLY A 30 6.73 -10.33 28.42
N MET A 31 6.02 -11.38 28.82
CA MET A 31 5.06 -12.08 27.96
C MET A 31 3.91 -11.17 27.52
N LEU A 32 3.36 -10.36 28.43
CA LEU A 32 2.28 -9.42 28.10
C LEU A 32 2.73 -8.37 27.08
N LYS A 33 3.95 -7.83 27.25
CA LYS A 33 4.53 -6.88 26.30
C LYS A 33 4.72 -7.49 24.91
N ILE A 34 5.23 -8.72 24.84
CA ILE A 34 5.40 -9.45 23.57
C ILE A 34 4.04 -9.66 22.89
N GLY A 35 3.01 -10.07 23.63
CA GLY A 35 1.66 -10.24 23.09
C GLY A 35 1.06 -8.94 22.52
N LEU A 36 1.24 -7.82 23.22
CA LEU A 36 0.79 -6.51 22.75
C LEU A 36 1.49 -6.07 21.46
N ILE A 37 2.80 -6.30 21.35
CA ILE A 37 3.58 -5.99 20.15
C ILE A 37 3.12 -6.89 18.99
N GLY A 38 2.97 -8.19 19.24
CA GLY A 38 2.50 -9.16 18.24
C GLY A 38 1.13 -8.80 17.68
N ARG A 39 0.17 -8.40 18.54
CA ARG A 39 -1.16 -7.96 18.08
C ARG A 39 -1.07 -6.73 17.16
N ARG A 40 -0.24 -5.74 17.50
CA ARG A 40 -0.05 -4.55 16.65
C ARG A 40 0.57 -4.90 15.31
N GLN A 41 1.52 -5.84 15.28
CA GLN A 41 2.13 -6.32 14.04
C GLN A 41 1.10 -7.06 13.16
N LEU A 42 0.27 -7.92 13.76
CA LEU A 42 -0.78 -8.63 13.03
C LEU A 42 -1.80 -7.68 12.40
N LEU A 43 -2.24 -6.65 13.12
CA LEU A 43 -3.16 -5.65 12.55
C LEU A 43 -2.55 -4.92 11.36
N LYS A 44 -1.27 -4.51 11.46
CA LYS A 44 -0.56 -3.87 10.34
C LYS A 44 -0.42 -4.78 9.13
N GLU A 45 -0.15 -6.08 9.34
CA GLU A 45 -0.09 -7.04 8.24
C GLU A 45 -1.46 -7.23 7.59
N LEU A 46 -2.54 -7.30 8.38
CA LEU A 46 -3.90 -7.37 7.86
C LEU A 46 -4.24 -6.14 7.01
N ASP A 47 -3.91 -4.93 7.48
CA ASP A 47 -4.16 -3.70 6.73
C ASP A 47 -3.35 -3.66 5.43
N ALA A 48 -2.09 -4.11 5.46
CA ALA A 48 -1.25 -4.21 4.27
C ALA A 48 -1.80 -5.22 3.25
N ARG A 49 -2.31 -6.37 3.71
CA ARG A 49 -2.94 -7.38 2.84
C ARG A 49 -4.24 -6.86 2.23
N GLN A 50 -5.05 -6.15 3.03
CA GLN A 50 -6.28 -5.55 2.54
C GLN A 50 -6.00 -4.48 1.47
N ALA A 51 -4.97 -3.65 1.67
CA ALA A 51 -4.54 -2.68 0.67
C ALA A 51 -4.09 -3.35 -0.64
N GLU A 52 -3.38 -4.48 -0.56
CA GLU A 52 -2.96 -5.26 -1.72
C GLU A 52 -4.16 -5.86 -2.47
N CYS A 53 -5.11 -6.50 -1.77
CA CYS A 53 -6.32 -7.03 -2.38
C CYS A 53 -7.16 -5.94 -3.06
N LEU A 54 -7.23 -4.75 -2.45
CA LEU A 54 -7.89 -3.59 -3.03
C LEU A 54 -7.18 -3.09 -4.30
N LEU A 55 -5.85 -3.13 -4.31
CA LEU A 55 -5.04 -2.74 -5.45
C LEU A 55 -5.25 -3.71 -6.62
N GLU A 56 -5.30 -5.02 -6.37
CA GLU A 56 -5.60 -6.03 -7.39
C GLU A 56 -7.01 -5.86 -7.95
N ALA A 57 -8.01 -5.67 -7.09
CA ALA A 57 -9.39 -5.41 -7.52
C ALA A 57 -9.52 -4.12 -8.33
N ALA A 58 -8.76 -3.08 -7.97
CA ALA A 58 -8.69 -1.84 -8.72
C ALA A 58 -8.03 -2.03 -10.10
N ALA A 59 -6.97 -2.84 -10.18
CA ALA A 59 -6.31 -3.17 -11.44
C ALA A 59 -7.24 -3.91 -12.40
N ASP A 60 -7.96 -4.91 -11.91
CA ASP A 60 -8.96 -5.65 -12.71
C ASP A 60 -10.08 -4.73 -13.23
N ARG A 61 -10.55 -3.82 -12.36
CA ARG A 61 -11.58 -2.84 -12.72
C ARG A 61 -11.07 -1.87 -13.78
N ALA A 62 -9.86 -1.34 -13.59
CA ALA A 62 -9.23 -0.40 -14.51
C ALA A 62 -8.99 -1.05 -15.89
N ALA A 63 -8.52 -2.30 -15.93
CA ALA A 63 -8.35 -3.07 -17.15
C ALA A 63 -9.69 -3.24 -17.90
N LYS A 64 -10.77 -3.62 -17.18
CA LYS A 64 -12.12 -3.72 -17.76
C LYS A 64 -12.63 -2.38 -18.27
N ARG A 65 -12.36 -1.29 -17.54
CA ARG A 65 -12.80 0.06 -17.93
C ARG A 65 -12.08 0.53 -19.18
N LEU A 66 -10.76 0.34 -19.24
CA LEU A 66 -9.94 0.73 -20.38
C LEU A 66 -10.24 -0.11 -21.64
N ALA A 67 -10.62 -1.38 -21.47
CA ALA A 67 -11.10 -2.20 -22.57
C ALA A 67 -12.45 -1.71 -23.13
N ALA A 68 -13.33 -1.18 -22.28
CA ALA A 68 -14.62 -0.63 -22.68
C ALA A 68 -14.52 0.80 -23.23
N ASP A 69 -13.60 1.60 -22.69
CA ASP A 69 -13.36 3.00 -23.05
C ASP A 69 -11.85 3.28 -23.08
N PRO A 70 -11.20 3.18 -24.26
CA PRO A 70 -9.77 3.45 -24.41
C PRO A 70 -9.34 4.89 -24.12
N ALA A 71 -10.29 5.85 -24.10
CA ALA A 71 -10.03 7.25 -23.80
C ALA A 71 -10.07 7.56 -22.29
N TRP A 72 -10.38 6.58 -21.45
CA TRP A 72 -10.42 6.74 -20.00
C TRP A 72 -9.03 7.07 -19.44
N SER A 73 -8.91 8.17 -18.69
CA SER A 73 -7.63 8.69 -18.17
C SER A 73 -7.35 8.37 -16.70
N GLY A 74 -8.33 7.85 -15.97
CA GLY A 74 -8.24 7.60 -14.53
C GLY A 74 -9.55 7.86 -13.78
N ASP A 75 -9.55 7.52 -12.50
CA ASP A 75 -10.67 7.75 -11.58
C ASP A 75 -10.17 7.77 -10.13
N ALA A 76 -10.86 8.50 -9.26
CA ALA A 76 -10.63 8.52 -7.83
C ALA A 76 -11.91 8.09 -7.11
N ARG A 77 -11.84 6.97 -6.39
CA ARG A 77 -12.99 6.40 -5.72
C ARG A 77 -12.69 6.08 -4.26
N THR A 78 -13.64 6.43 -3.40
CA THR A 78 -13.68 5.94 -2.03
C THR A 78 -14.49 4.66 -1.98
N VAL A 79 -13.91 3.61 -1.40
CA VAL A 79 -14.61 2.37 -1.06
C VAL A 79 -15.03 2.47 0.40
N ALA A 80 -16.33 2.44 0.64
CA ALA A 80 -16.89 2.55 1.98
C ALA A 80 -16.55 1.31 2.83
N ALA A 81 -16.46 1.50 4.14
CA ALA A 81 -16.02 0.45 5.07
C ALA A 81 -16.96 -0.77 5.11
N ASP A 82 -18.23 -0.60 4.75
CA ASP A 82 -19.22 -1.67 4.63
C ASP A 82 -19.00 -2.59 3.42
N GLN A 83 -18.20 -2.16 2.45
CA GLN A 83 -17.90 -2.90 1.23
C GLN A 83 -16.57 -3.67 1.30
N ILE A 84 -15.82 -3.52 2.41
CA ILE A 84 -14.51 -4.13 2.59
C ILE A 84 -14.35 -4.72 3.98
N THR A 85 -13.49 -5.72 4.10
CA THR A 85 -13.19 -6.34 5.38
C THR A 85 -12.33 -5.39 6.20
N GLY A 86 -12.87 -4.85 7.29
CA GLY A 86 -12.12 -4.07 8.27
C GLY A 86 -12.90 -2.89 8.83
N VAL A 87 -12.18 -1.88 9.31
CA VAL A 87 -12.75 -0.81 10.16
C VAL A 87 -12.71 0.58 9.49
N GLY A 88 -12.09 0.69 8.32
CA GLY A 88 -11.89 1.97 7.64
C GLY A 88 -12.39 1.93 6.20
N ALA A 89 -12.66 3.12 5.64
CA ALA A 89 -12.83 3.26 4.20
C ALA A 89 -11.46 3.17 3.50
N ALA A 90 -11.45 2.88 2.20
CA ALA A 90 -10.25 2.94 1.38
C ALA A 90 -10.36 4.05 0.33
N SER A 91 -9.24 4.70 0.02
CA SER A 91 -9.13 5.61 -1.12
C SER A 91 -8.36 4.91 -2.24
N VAL A 92 -8.96 4.83 -3.41
CA VAL A 92 -8.35 4.23 -4.61
C VAL A 92 -8.27 5.30 -5.68
N THR A 93 -7.06 5.64 -6.10
CA THR A 93 -6.81 6.59 -7.19
C THR A 93 -6.13 5.85 -8.32
N THR A 94 -6.69 5.95 -9.52
CA THR A 94 -6.12 5.39 -10.74
C THR A 94 -5.86 6.51 -11.73
N SER A 95 -4.68 6.50 -12.36
CA SER A 95 -4.29 7.49 -13.34
C SER A 95 -3.42 6.86 -14.44
N ILE A 96 -3.53 7.36 -15.67
CA ILE A 96 -2.58 7.01 -16.73
C ILE A 96 -1.42 8.01 -16.69
N ALA A 97 -0.23 7.52 -16.40
CA ALA A 97 1.02 8.28 -16.45
C ALA A 97 1.80 7.96 -17.72
N ALA A 98 2.62 8.91 -18.20
CA ALA A 98 3.61 8.60 -19.22
C ALA A 98 4.72 7.75 -18.57
N GLY A 99 4.84 6.49 -18.97
CA GLY A 99 5.93 5.63 -18.50
C GLY A 99 7.27 6.13 -19.03
N GLU A 100 8.33 6.00 -18.23
CA GLU A 100 9.70 6.40 -18.57
C GLU A 100 10.19 5.72 -19.87
N GLY A 101 9.91 6.33 -21.02
CA GLY A 101 10.36 5.88 -22.34
C GLY A 101 9.70 4.63 -22.93
N ARG A 102 8.75 3.98 -22.23
CA ARG A 102 8.09 2.72 -22.67
C ARG A 102 6.64 2.84 -23.13
N GLY A 103 6.10 4.06 -23.20
CA GLY A 103 4.69 4.30 -23.52
C GLY A 103 3.84 4.54 -22.26
N PRO A 104 2.51 4.69 -22.40
CA PRO A 104 1.64 4.98 -21.27
C PRO A 104 1.62 3.83 -20.26
N ALA A 105 1.55 4.18 -18.99
CA ALA A 105 1.50 3.24 -17.88
C ALA A 105 0.31 3.57 -16.97
N LEU A 106 -0.37 2.54 -16.48
CA LEU A 106 -1.47 2.65 -15.53
C LEU A 106 -0.90 2.66 -14.12
N GLN A 107 -1.06 3.77 -13.41
CA GLN A 107 -0.67 3.93 -12.01
C GLN A 107 -1.91 3.79 -11.12
N ILE A 108 -1.83 2.93 -10.12
CA ILE A 108 -2.89 2.69 -9.15
C ILE A 108 -2.32 2.91 -7.77
N VAL A 109 -2.97 3.78 -7.00
CA VAL A 109 -2.63 4.10 -5.62
C VAL A 109 -3.81 3.73 -4.74
N VAL A 110 -3.55 2.92 -3.72
CA VAL A 110 -4.52 2.55 -2.69
C VAL A 110 -4.02 3.03 -1.34
N ASP A 111 -4.89 3.68 -0.58
CA ASP A 111 -4.66 4.08 0.80
C ASP A 111 -5.72 3.45 1.70
N TYR A 112 -5.28 2.64 2.65
CA TYR A 112 -6.14 1.93 3.58
C TYR A 112 -5.48 1.73 4.96
N PRO A 113 -6.20 2.00 6.06
CA PRO A 113 -7.47 2.73 6.15
C PRO A 113 -7.28 4.23 5.85
N ALA A 114 -8.12 4.79 4.98
CA ALA A 114 -7.99 6.16 4.51
C ALA A 114 -8.17 7.19 5.65
N GLY A 115 -7.33 8.23 5.63
CA GLY A 115 -7.42 9.35 6.57
C GLY A 115 -6.93 9.07 7.99
N ARG A 116 -6.25 7.94 8.22
CA ARG A 116 -5.64 7.61 9.51
C ARG A 116 -4.12 7.77 9.48
N THR A 117 -3.53 8.00 10.65
CA THR A 117 -2.06 8.14 10.80
C THR A 117 -1.33 6.81 10.62
N ASP A 118 -2.02 5.68 10.79
CA ASP A 118 -1.53 4.32 10.56
C ASP A 118 -1.90 3.78 9.17
N SER A 119 -2.28 4.65 8.23
CA SER A 119 -2.67 4.21 6.90
C SER A 119 -1.51 3.56 6.14
N VAL A 120 -1.84 2.50 5.41
CA VAL A 120 -0.92 1.81 4.52
C VAL A 120 -1.23 2.25 3.10
N ARG A 121 -0.26 2.94 2.50
CA ARG A 121 -0.31 3.30 1.07
C ARG A 121 0.44 2.26 0.25
N ARG A 122 -0.23 1.73 -0.78
CA ARG A 122 0.33 0.84 -1.79
C ARG A 122 0.15 1.45 -3.16
N GLU A 123 1.16 1.28 -4.00
CA GLU A 123 1.20 1.82 -5.34
C GLU A 123 1.76 0.77 -6.28
N ARG A 124 1.15 0.66 -7.46
CA ARG A 124 1.63 -0.21 -8.53
C ARG A 124 1.40 0.44 -9.88
N THR A 125 2.41 0.28 -10.73
CA THR A 125 2.40 0.79 -12.10
C THR A 125 2.45 -0.39 -13.05
N PHE A 126 1.49 -0.46 -13.97
CA PHE A 126 1.41 -1.50 -15.00
C PHE A 126 1.70 -0.88 -16.37
N PRO A 127 2.62 -1.46 -17.15
CA PRO A 127 2.78 -1.03 -18.53
C PRO A 127 1.51 -1.38 -19.30
N PHE A 128 0.97 -0.41 -20.04
CA PHE A 128 -0.18 -0.62 -20.91
C PHE A 128 0.23 -0.34 -22.34
N THR A 129 -0.13 -1.24 -23.25
CA THR A 129 0.02 -1.00 -24.69
C THR A 129 -1.32 -0.51 -25.22
N PRO A 130 -1.42 0.76 -25.64
CA PRO A 130 -2.63 1.24 -26.29
C PRO A 130 -2.94 0.40 -27.52
N PRO A 131 -4.21 0.04 -27.76
CA PRO A 131 -4.60 -0.44 -29.09
C PRO A 131 -4.20 0.64 -30.11
N ALA A 132 -3.60 0.23 -31.23
CA ALA A 132 -2.86 1.07 -32.18
C ALA A 132 -3.66 2.22 -32.87
N ALA A 133 -4.89 2.51 -32.43
CA ALA A 133 -5.77 3.50 -32.99
C ALA A 133 -5.79 4.77 -32.13
N VAL A 134 -4.83 5.67 -32.36
CA VAL A 134 -5.01 7.10 -32.72
C VAL A 134 -3.59 7.64 -33.00
N ARG A 135 -2.95 7.15 -34.06
CA ARG A 135 -1.99 8.00 -34.76
C ARG A 135 -2.83 8.93 -35.60
N SER A 136 -3.12 10.15 -35.12
CA SER A 136 -3.76 11.15 -35.96
C SER A 136 -2.96 11.29 -37.26
N PRO A 137 -3.53 11.00 -38.44
CA PRO A 137 -2.94 11.42 -39.70
C PRO A 137 -3.23 12.92 -39.84
N THR A 138 -2.47 13.76 -39.14
CA THR A 138 -2.50 15.21 -39.35
C THR A 138 -1.07 15.70 -39.54
N SER A 139 -0.51 15.27 -40.65
CA SER A 139 0.50 16.03 -41.40
C SER A 139 0.46 15.57 -42.86
N ALA A 140 -0.73 15.57 -43.46
CA ALA A 140 -0.84 15.65 -44.91
C ALA A 140 -0.72 17.13 -45.26
N SER A 141 0.49 17.54 -45.64
CA SER A 141 0.75 18.84 -46.25
C SER A 141 -0.24 19.09 -47.40
N PRO A 142 -0.76 20.32 -47.56
CA PRO A 142 -1.59 20.65 -48.70
C PRO A 142 -0.80 20.49 -50.01
N PRO A 143 -1.48 20.13 -51.13
CA PRO A 143 -0.85 20.07 -52.45
C PRO A 143 -0.41 21.49 -52.85
N THR A 144 0.89 21.68 -53.01
CA THR A 144 1.43 22.84 -53.71
C THR A 144 1.13 22.66 -55.20
N ASP A 145 0.20 23.45 -55.71
CA ASP A 145 -0.13 23.52 -57.14
C ASP A 145 1.09 23.92 -58.00
N PRO A 146 1.12 23.50 -59.28
CA PRO A 146 2.28 23.56 -60.19
C PRO A 146 2.47 24.95 -60.87
N PRO A 147 3.53 25.15 -61.70
CA PRO A 147 4.26 26.41 -61.85
C PRO A 147 3.59 27.45 -62.75
N SER A 148 3.58 28.71 -62.31
CA SER A 148 3.33 29.87 -63.16
C SER A 148 4.51 30.09 -64.10
N LEU A 149 4.30 29.75 -65.38
CA LEU A 149 5.08 30.24 -66.51
C LEU A 149 4.85 31.75 -66.63
N GLU A 150 5.81 32.56 -66.18
CA GLU A 150 5.94 33.94 -66.63
C GLU A 150 6.75 33.94 -67.93
N VAL A 151 6.01 34.13 -69.03
CA VAL A 151 6.51 34.45 -70.36
C VAL A 151 6.24 35.95 -70.60
N SER A 152 7.20 36.57 -71.30
CA SER A 152 7.16 37.82 -72.07
C SER A 152 7.62 39.11 -71.40
N PRO A 153 8.06 40.12 -72.19
CA PRO A 153 8.46 40.12 -73.61
C PRO A 153 9.94 40.46 -73.87
#